data_AF-A0A258RT52-F1
#
_entry.id   AF-A0A258RT52-F1
#
_cell.length_a   1.000
_cell.length_b   1.000
_cell.length_c   1.000
_cell.angle_alpha   90.00
_cell.angle_beta   90.00
_cell.angle_gamma   90.00
#
_symmetry.space_group_name_H-M   'P 1'
#
loop_
_entity.id
_entity.type
_entity.pdbx_description
1 polymer ?
#
loop_
_entity_poly.entity_id
_entity_poly.type
_entity_poly.pdbx_seq_one_letter_code
_entity_poly.pdbx_strand_id
1 'polypeptide(L)'
;MDQCCAFAAYFSNRHGGIFYPSRRSLNVPYSPNWPLCPVQRADARRKLNTHIRYHNIGGHMPDLETGRHRLPLLAVSQAQKEITHNEALVLIDALIHIAVENTQSVPPAVTDVDNGKCWLIGAAASGLWANRSGQIAIWTGGSWRFAVPQNGMRLWNKSEEQQSHYVAGQWSNAPLISLPVGGAFIDAEARAALTTILQYLRSIGMCAS
;
A
#
# COMPACT_ATOMS: atom_id res chain seq x y z
N MET A 1 -45.03 -26.60 24.44
CA MET A 1 -44.28 -25.36 24.13
C MET A 1 -43.09 -25.33 25.05
N ASP A 2 -41.91 -25.63 24.51
CA ASP A 2 -40.69 -25.85 25.30
C ASP A 2 -40.26 -24.60 26.06
N GLN A 3 -39.96 -24.79 27.35
CA GLN A 3 -39.54 -23.75 28.31
C GLN A 3 -38.30 -22.94 27.85
N CYS A 4 -37.51 -23.46 26.90
CA CYS A 4 -36.36 -22.76 26.31
C CYS A 4 -36.75 -21.54 25.45
N CYS A 5 -37.88 -21.57 24.74
CA CYS A 5 -38.29 -20.45 23.88
C CYS A 5 -38.79 -19.25 24.69
N ALA A 6 -39.43 -19.50 25.83
CA ALA A 6 -39.94 -18.44 26.70
C ALA A 6 -38.81 -17.65 27.39
N PHE A 7 -37.73 -18.32 27.79
CA PHE A 7 -36.63 -17.67 28.52
C PHE A 7 -35.77 -16.77 27.62
N ALA A 8 -35.51 -17.18 26.38
CA ALA A 8 -34.73 -16.39 25.42
C ALA A 8 -35.47 -15.12 24.94
N ALA A 9 -36.80 -15.20 24.79
CA ALA A 9 -37.63 -14.05 24.40
C ALA A 9 -37.74 -13.00 25.53
N TYR A 10 -37.80 -13.43 26.80
CA TYR A 10 -37.92 -12.54 27.94
C TYR A 10 -36.66 -11.70 28.19
N PHE A 11 -35.47 -12.28 28.02
CA PHE A 11 -34.20 -11.58 28.30
C PHE A 11 -33.80 -10.58 27.21
N SER A 12 -34.08 -10.89 25.94
CA SER A 12 -33.78 -10.00 24.80
C SER A 12 -34.56 -8.67 24.86
N ASN A 13 -35.75 -8.67 25.46
CA ASN A 13 -36.63 -7.50 25.53
C ASN A 13 -36.27 -6.50 26.65
N ARG A 14 -35.47 -6.88 27.65
CA ARG A 14 -35.13 -6.01 28.81
C ARG A 14 -33.76 -5.34 28.75
N HIS A 15 -32.80 -5.89 28.01
CA HIS A 15 -31.38 -5.46 28.11
C HIS A 15 -30.67 -5.20 26.78
N GLY A 16 -31.36 -5.25 25.63
CA GLY A 16 -30.82 -4.74 24.36
C GLY A 16 -29.52 -5.39 23.86
N GLY A 17 -29.29 -6.68 24.18
CA GLY A 17 -28.10 -7.43 23.75
C GLY A 17 -28.39 -8.89 23.44
N ILE A 18 -27.62 -9.47 22.51
CA ILE A 18 -27.70 -10.88 22.11
C ILE A 18 -26.97 -11.74 23.15
N PHE A 19 -27.69 -12.57 23.90
CA PHE A 19 -27.10 -13.54 24.80
C PHE A 19 -26.77 -14.83 24.04
N TYR A 20 -25.50 -15.20 23.94
CA TYR A 20 -25.09 -16.53 23.50
C TYR A 20 -24.91 -17.40 24.74
N PRO A 21 -25.73 -18.45 24.97
CA PRO A 21 -25.47 -19.36 26.07
C PRO A 21 -24.14 -20.07 25.83
N SER A 22 -23.17 -19.86 26.72
CA SER A 22 -21.93 -20.65 26.73
C SER A 22 -22.20 -22.05 27.27
N ARG A 23 -21.39 -22.99 26.78
CA ARG A 23 -21.52 -24.47 26.78
C ARG A 23 -21.76 -25.19 28.12
N ARG A 24 -22.03 -24.51 29.24
CA ARG A 24 -21.85 -25.08 30.59
C ARG A 24 -23.10 -25.29 31.44
N SER A 25 -24.32 -25.09 30.92
CA SER A 25 -25.53 -25.23 31.74
C SER A 25 -26.58 -26.24 31.28
N LEU A 26 -26.51 -26.80 30.07
CA LEU A 26 -27.52 -27.77 29.62
C LEU A 26 -26.89 -28.91 28.83
N ASN A 27 -26.95 -30.11 29.41
CA ASN A 27 -26.40 -31.36 28.91
C ASN A 27 -27.32 -31.88 27.78
N VAL A 28 -27.16 -31.37 26.55
CA VAL A 28 -27.98 -31.81 25.40
C VAL A 28 -27.07 -32.15 24.20
N PRO A 29 -27.18 -33.35 23.60
CA PRO A 29 -26.38 -33.73 22.43
C PRO A 29 -26.82 -32.97 21.17
N TYR A 30 -25.84 -32.64 20.33
CA TYR A 30 -26.01 -31.89 19.09
C TYR A 30 -26.79 -32.70 18.02
N SER A 31 -27.80 -32.11 17.39
CA SER A 31 -28.44 -32.63 16.18
C SER A 31 -28.29 -31.61 15.03
N PRO A 32 -27.85 -32.01 13.82
CA PRO A 32 -27.58 -31.07 12.72
C PRO A 32 -28.83 -30.47 12.05
N ASN A 33 -30.04 -30.93 12.40
CA ASN A 33 -31.28 -30.64 11.68
C ASN A 33 -32.31 -29.83 12.49
N TRP A 34 -31.88 -28.89 13.33
CA TRP A 34 -32.83 -27.96 13.96
C TRP A 34 -33.25 -26.86 12.97
N PRO A 35 -34.55 -26.62 12.74
CA PRO A 35 -34.99 -25.52 11.88
C PRO A 35 -34.65 -24.17 12.53
N LEU A 36 -33.88 -23.33 11.82
CA LEU A 36 -33.53 -21.99 12.26
C LEU A 36 -34.79 -21.18 12.61
N CYS A 37 -34.78 -20.57 13.79
CA CYS A 37 -35.84 -19.72 14.32
C CYS A 37 -36.06 -18.50 13.38
N PRO A 38 -37.30 -18.02 13.14
CA PRO A 38 -37.58 -16.96 12.16
C PRO A 38 -36.77 -15.67 12.35
N VAL A 39 -36.41 -15.32 13.60
CA VAL A 39 -35.56 -14.16 13.93
C VAL A 39 -34.14 -14.31 13.41
N GLN A 40 -33.57 -15.52 13.43
CA GLN A 40 -32.23 -15.77 12.89
C GLN A 40 -32.19 -15.69 11.35
N ARG A 41 -33.32 -15.97 10.69
CA ARG A 41 -33.47 -15.87 9.23
C ARG A 41 -33.51 -14.42 8.72
N ALA A 42 -34.10 -13.51 9.50
CA ALA A 42 -34.13 -12.08 9.18
C ALA A 42 -32.74 -11.44 9.31
N ASP A 43 -31.96 -11.85 10.32
CA ASP A 43 -30.63 -11.27 10.58
C ASP A 43 -29.56 -11.78 9.59
N ALA A 44 -29.67 -13.05 9.16
CA ALA A 44 -28.85 -13.58 8.07
C ALA A 44 -29.14 -12.87 6.73
N ARG A 45 -30.42 -12.57 6.43
CA ARG A 45 -30.77 -11.76 5.24
C ARG A 45 -30.28 -10.31 5.34
N ARG A 46 -30.20 -9.73 6.54
CA ARG A 46 -29.66 -8.38 6.75
C ARG A 46 -28.14 -8.31 6.55
N LYS A 47 -27.41 -9.36 6.93
CA LYS A 47 -25.95 -9.47 6.75
C LYS A 47 -25.51 -9.90 5.34
N LEU A 48 -26.39 -10.56 4.58
CA LEU A 48 -26.12 -10.88 3.16
C LEU A 48 -26.31 -9.68 2.22
N ASN A 49 -27.03 -8.63 2.67
CA ASN A 49 -27.29 -7.43 1.89
C ASN A 49 -26.19 -6.35 1.98
N THR A 50 -25.08 -6.64 2.67
CA THR A 50 -23.82 -5.86 2.60
C THR A 50 -22.89 -6.38 1.51
N HIS A 51 -23.42 -7.09 0.51
CA HIS A 51 -22.75 -7.24 -0.78
C HIS A 51 -22.58 -5.84 -1.38
N ILE A 52 -21.46 -5.18 -1.05
CA ILE A 52 -20.99 -4.05 -1.83
C ILE A 52 -20.69 -4.61 -3.21
N ARG A 53 -21.67 -4.49 -4.09
CA ARG A 53 -21.46 -4.58 -5.52
C ARG A 53 -20.58 -3.39 -5.88
N TYR A 54 -19.27 -3.57 -5.88
CA TYR A 54 -18.39 -2.72 -6.68
C TYR A 54 -18.59 -3.11 -8.15
N HIS A 55 -19.78 -2.78 -8.67
CA HIS A 55 -20.08 -2.91 -10.08
C HIS A 55 -20.19 -1.49 -10.62
N ASN A 56 -19.14 -1.05 -11.31
CA ASN A 56 -19.09 0.08 -12.23
C ASN A 56 -20.16 1.16 -12.00
N ILE A 57 -19.89 2.07 -11.06
CA ILE A 57 -20.56 3.37 -11.02
C ILE A 57 -19.44 4.39 -11.16
N GLY A 58 -19.43 5.11 -12.29
CA GLY A 58 -18.57 6.27 -12.53
C GLY A 58 -18.92 7.45 -11.61
N GLY A 59 -18.85 7.23 -10.30
CA GLY A 59 -18.90 8.24 -9.26
C GLY A 59 -17.55 8.21 -8.56
N HIS A 60 -16.63 9.06 -9.01
CA HIS A 60 -15.39 9.34 -8.30
C HIS A 60 -15.78 9.80 -6.88
N MET A 61 -15.52 8.98 -5.87
CA MET A 61 -15.39 9.43 -4.48
C MET A 61 -13.90 9.67 -4.26
N PRO A 62 -13.36 10.87 -4.59
CA PRO A 62 -11.93 11.17 -4.51
C PRO A 62 -11.31 10.94 -3.13
N ASP A 63 -12.13 10.91 -2.08
CA ASP A 63 -11.65 11.04 -0.70
C ASP A 63 -11.25 9.70 -0.04
N LEU A 64 -11.46 8.55 -0.71
CA LEU A 64 -11.14 7.22 -0.18
C LEU A 64 -10.29 6.40 -1.14
N GLU A 65 -9.28 7.03 -1.73
CA GLU A 65 -8.32 6.37 -2.62
C GLU A 65 -6.87 6.76 -2.23
N THR A 66 -5.90 5.88 -2.50
CA THR A 66 -4.47 6.23 -2.37
C THR A 66 -4.03 7.20 -3.47
N GLY A 67 -2.96 7.96 -3.23
CA GLY A 67 -2.55 9.05 -4.12
C GLY A 67 -2.07 8.59 -5.51
N ARG A 68 -1.39 7.44 -5.61
CA ARG A 68 -0.69 7.04 -6.85
C ARG A 68 -1.49 6.09 -7.72
N HIS A 69 -1.86 4.92 -7.20
CA HIS A 69 -2.60 3.90 -7.95
C HIS A 69 -4.10 3.91 -7.67
N ARG A 70 -4.58 4.87 -6.85
CA ARG A 70 -5.99 5.04 -6.53
C ARG A 70 -6.60 3.77 -5.93
N LEU A 71 -5.84 3.12 -5.05
CA LEU A 71 -6.28 1.93 -4.34
C LEU A 71 -7.39 2.32 -3.36
N PRO A 72 -8.52 1.60 -3.32
CA PRO A 72 -9.64 1.96 -2.46
C PRO A 72 -9.27 1.78 -0.99
N LEU A 73 -9.53 2.82 -0.20
CA LEU A 73 -9.35 2.84 1.24
C LEU A 73 -10.63 2.41 1.96
N LEU A 74 -10.49 1.85 3.16
CA LEU A 74 -11.63 1.53 4.02
C LEU A 74 -12.19 2.82 4.62
N ALA A 75 -13.50 2.99 4.53
CA ALA A 75 -14.21 4.06 5.22
C ALA A 75 -14.09 3.90 6.75
N VAL A 76 -14.23 5.02 7.46
CA VAL A 76 -14.20 5.05 8.93
C VAL A 76 -15.33 4.20 9.56
N SER A 77 -15.16 3.83 10.83
CA SER A 77 -16.12 3.04 11.62
C SER A 77 -16.21 1.56 11.23
N GLN A 78 -15.12 0.98 10.75
CA GLN A 78 -15.01 -0.47 10.45
C GLN A 78 -14.31 -1.23 11.58
N ALA A 79 -14.69 -0.92 12.83
CA ALA A 79 -14.06 -1.45 14.04
C ALA A 79 -12.54 -1.16 14.12
N GLN A 80 -12.13 0.04 13.69
CA GLN A 80 -10.76 0.55 13.71
C GLN A 80 -9.74 -0.22 12.83
N LYS A 81 -10.19 -1.19 12.02
CA LYS A 81 -9.33 -1.88 11.04
C LYS A 81 -8.81 -0.94 9.96
N GLU A 82 -9.61 0.08 9.64
CA GLU A 82 -9.27 1.10 8.66
C GLU A 82 -7.94 1.79 8.96
N ILE A 83 -7.57 1.94 10.24
CA ILE A 83 -6.37 2.69 10.63
C ILE A 83 -5.12 1.94 10.14
N THR A 84 -4.96 0.68 10.51
CA THR A 84 -3.77 -0.10 10.16
C THR A 84 -3.78 -0.54 8.71
N HIS A 85 -4.95 -0.88 8.17
CA HIS A 85 -5.07 -1.31 6.78
C HIS A 85 -4.83 -0.17 5.79
N ASN A 86 -5.41 1.01 6.02
CA ASN A 86 -5.21 2.14 5.12
C ASN A 86 -3.76 2.64 5.18
N GLU A 87 -3.13 2.64 6.36
CA GLU A 87 -1.70 2.97 6.46
C GLU A 87 -0.84 1.99 5.65
N ALA A 88 -1.11 0.68 5.75
CA ALA A 88 -0.41 -0.31 4.94
C ALA A 88 -0.66 -0.11 3.43
N LEU A 89 -1.88 0.23 3.02
CA LEU A 89 -2.20 0.51 1.62
C LEU A 89 -1.48 1.75 1.10
N VAL A 90 -1.44 2.84 1.87
CA VAL A 90 -0.71 4.06 1.49
C VAL A 90 0.79 3.77 1.30
N LEU A 91 1.39 2.98 2.20
CA LEU A 91 2.78 2.57 2.08
C LEU A 91 3.00 1.65 0.86
N ILE A 92 2.14 0.65 0.64
CA ILE A 92 2.25 -0.24 -0.51
C ILE A 92 2.08 0.52 -1.82
N ASP A 93 1.13 1.45 -1.89
CA ASP A 93 0.87 2.29 -3.07
C ASP A 93 2.11 3.11 -3.46
N ALA A 94 2.81 3.67 -2.47
CA ALA A 94 4.05 4.40 -2.68
C ALA A 94 5.24 3.48 -3.01
N LEU A 95 5.28 2.29 -2.42
CA LEU A 95 6.43 1.39 -2.48
C LEU A 95 6.37 0.36 -3.64
N ILE A 96 5.18 0.08 -4.18
CA ILE A 96 5.02 -0.79 -5.34
C ILE A 96 5.37 0.02 -6.60
N HIS A 97 6.48 -0.32 -7.24
CA HIS A 97 7.08 0.49 -8.32
C HIS A 97 7.54 1.89 -7.87
N ILE A 98 8.38 1.93 -6.83
CA ILE A 98 8.97 3.16 -6.28
C ILE A 98 9.49 4.07 -7.40
N ALA A 99 8.87 5.23 -7.56
CA ALA A 99 9.46 6.33 -8.30
C ALA A 99 9.39 7.60 -7.46
N VAL A 100 10.56 8.20 -7.27
CA VAL A 100 10.73 9.46 -6.56
C VAL A 100 10.84 10.61 -7.56
N GLU A 101 10.38 11.79 -7.17
CA GLU A 101 10.49 13.00 -7.99
C GLU A 101 11.94 13.49 -8.08
N ASN A 102 12.64 13.49 -6.94
CA ASN A 102 14.06 13.86 -6.83
C ASN A 102 14.64 13.36 -5.48
N THR A 103 15.97 13.42 -5.35
CA THR A 103 16.71 13.31 -4.09
C THR A 103 16.92 14.70 -3.48
N GLN A 104 16.44 14.94 -2.26
CA GLN A 104 16.52 16.24 -1.60
C GLN A 104 16.74 16.11 -0.09
N SER A 105 17.41 17.09 0.53
CA SER A 105 17.69 17.10 1.98
C SER A 105 16.71 17.97 2.79
N VAL A 106 15.84 18.71 2.09
CA VAL A 106 14.83 19.60 2.69
C VAL A 106 13.49 19.27 2.03
N PRO A 107 12.39 19.22 2.80
CA PRO A 107 11.07 19.01 2.22
C PRO A 107 10.75 20.09 1.18
N PRO A 108 10.29 19.72 -0.03
CA PRO A 108 9.81 20.69 -1.00
C PRO A 108 8.48 21.30 -0.55
N ALA A 109 8.11 22.42 -1.17
CA ALA A 109 6.75 22.94 -1.05
C ALA A 109 5.79 22.00 -1.78
N VAL A 110 4.86 21.40 -1.04
CA VAL A 110 3.89 20.41 -1.54
C VAL A 110 2.47 20.84 -1.20
N THR A 111 1.54 20.45 -2.05
CA THR A 111 0.09 20.69 -1.90
C THR A 111 -0.68 19.38 -2.02
N ASP A 112 -1.99 19.39 -1.87
CA ASP A 112 -2.82 18.18 -1.99
C ASP A 112 -2.75 17.54 -3.39
N VAL A 113 -2.41 18.32 -4.42
CA VAL A 113 -2.18 17.83 -5.79
C VAL A 113 -0.95 16.92 -5.88
N ASP A 114 -0.03 17.03 -4.93
CA ASP A 114 1.18 16.20 -4.87
C ASP A 114 0.97 14.88 -4.12
N ASN A 115 -0.25 14.56 -3.70
CA ASN A 115 -0.56 13.33 -2.97
C ASN A 115 -0.07 12.08 -3.75
N GLY A 116 0.64 11.18 -3.06
CA GLY A 116 1.25 9.98 -3.63
C GLY A 116 2.64 10.19 -4.23
N LYS A 117 3.11 11.44 -4.36
CA LYS A 117 4.50 11.70 -4.76
C LYS A 117 5.47 11.32 -3.64
N CYS A 118 6.65 10.88 -4.07
CA CYS A 118 7.70 10.38 -3.19
C CYS A 118 9.02 11.11 -3.45
N TRP A 119 9.87 11.21 -2.44
CA TRP A 119 11.20 11.80 -2.52
C TRP A 119 12.20 10.91 -1.79
N LEU A 120 13.41 10.82 -2.32
CA LEU A 120 14.52 10.23 -1.58
C LEU A 120 15.14 11.29 -0.68
N ILE A 121 15.24 11.03 0.62
CA ILE A 121 15.86 11.97 1.54
C ILE A 121 17.37 11.85 1.41
N GLY A 122 18.01 12.93 0.93
CA GLY A 122 19.45 13.03 0.79
C GLY A 122 20.21 13.09 2.12
N ALA A 123 21.53 13.18 2.04
CA ALA A 123 22.38 13.42 3.20
C ALA A 123 22.08 14.79 3.84
N ALA A 124 22.40 14.96 5.14
CA ALA A 124 22.15 16.20 5.88
C ALA A 124 20.68 16.67 5.86
N ALA A 125 19.76 15.73 6.07
CA ALA A 125 18.33 16.04 6.10
C ALA A 125 17.97 17.03 7.22
N SER A 126 17.09 17.99 6.93
CA SER A 126 16.69 19.04 7.86
C SER A 126 15.18 19.33 7.85
N GLY A 127 14.72 20.22 8.73
CA GLY A 127 13.30 20.53 8.89
C GLY A 127 12.50 19.29 9.29
N LEU A 128 11.37 19.05 8.61
CA LEU A 128 10.52 17.88 8.85
C LEU A 128 11.21 16.54 8.50
N TRP A 129 12.31 16.57 7.76
CA TRP A 129 13.08 15.39 7.36
C TRP A 129 14.31 15.14 8.25
N ALA A 130 14.54 15.96 9.28
CA ALA A 130 15.68 15.80 10.19
C ALA A 130 15.77 14.37 10.76
N ASN A 131 16.99 13.82 10.79
CA ASN A 131 17.31 12.44 11.21
C ASN A 131 16.68 11.33 10.36
N ARG A 132 16.26 11.62 9.12
CA ARG A 132 15.66 10.64 8.19
C ARG A 132 16.44 10.46 6.89
N SER A 133 17.71 10.86 6.86
CA SER A 133 18.60 10.67 5.70
C SER A 133 18.56 9.23 5.19
N GLY A 134 18.44 9.06 3.87
CA GLY A 134 18.36 7.76 3.20
C GLY A 134 16.97 7.11 3.21
N GLN A 135 15.99 7.63 3.95
CA GLN A 135 14.61 7.15 3.92
C GLN A 135 13.85 7.70 2.70
N ILE A 136 12.72 7.07 2.39
CA ILE A 136 11.80 7.54 1.35
C ILE A 136 10.71 8.36 2.05
N ALA A 137 10.58 9.63 1.67
CA ALA A 137 9.49 10.50 2.10
C ALA A 137 8.32 10.38 1.13
N ILE A 138 7.11 10.23 1.66
CA ILE A 138 5.87 10.05 0.91
C ILE A 138 4.91 11.14 1.36
N TRP A 139 4.36 11.92 0.42
CA TRP A 139 3.37 12.94 0.73
C TRP A 139 1.96 12.38 0.57
N THR A 140 1.12 12.50 1.61
CA THR A 140 -0.24 11.96 1.61
C THR A 140 -1.33 13.04 1.51
N GLY A 141 -1.01 14.24 1.03
CA GLY A 141 -1.96 15.37 0.96
C GLY A 141 -2.28 16.00 2.33
N GLY A 142 -1.33 16.01 3.25
CA GLY A 142 -1.52 16.65 4.56
C GLY A 142 -0.46 16.28 5.59
N SER A 143 0.16 15.11 5.43
CA SER A 143 1.29 14.71 6.27
C SER A 143 2.33 13.94 5.46
N TRP A 144 3.54 13.89 6.02
CA TRP A 144 4.61 13.05 5.50
C TRP A 144 4.54 11.66 6.14
N ARG A 145 4.65 10.63 5.30
CA ARG A 145 5.02 9.27 5.71
C ARG A 145 6.45 8.99 5.34
N PHE A 146 7.10 8.12 6.09
CA PHE A 146 8.50 7.77 5.88
C PHE A 146 8.66 6.27 5.86
N ALA A 147 9.32 5.76 4.83
CA ALA A 147 9.64 4.34 4.71
C ALA A 147 11.14 4.13 4.86
N VAL A 148 11.52 3.21 5.74
CA VAL A 148 12.92 2.77 5.91
C VAL A 148 13.22 1.75 4.81
N PRO A 149 14.20 2.00 3.93
CA PRO A 149 14.53 1.08 2.85
C PRO A 149 15.12 -0.24 3.36
N GLN A 150 14.88 -1.30 2.59
CA GLN A 150 15.40 -2.64 2.84
C GLN A 150 16.42 -3.02 1.75
N ASN A 151 17.43 -3.81 2.12
CA ASN A 151 18.42 -4.28 1.15
C ASN A 151 17.74 -5.01 -0.02
N GLY A 152 18.18 -4.70 -1.25
CA GLY A 152 17.60 -5.22 -2.49
C GLY A 152 16.48 -4.36 -3.07
N MET A 153 16.03 -3.31 -2.37
CA MET A 153 15.10 -2.35 -2.94
C MET A 153 15.71 -1.62 -4.15
N ARG A 154 14.84 -1.28 -5.10
CA ARG A 154 15.18 -0.43 -6.25
C ARG A 154 14.21 0.75 -6.27
N LEU A 155 14.72 1.91 -6.67
CA LEU A 155 13.90 3.09 -6.92
C LEU A 155 14.26 3.70 -8.27
N TRP A 156 13.28 4.34 -8.88
CA TRP A 156 13.48 5.21 -10.04
C TRP A 156 13.51 6.66 -9.60
N ASN A 157 14.56 7.40 -9.95
CA ASN A 157 14.60 8.85 -9.77
C ASN A 157 14.17 9.55 -11.07
N LYS A 158 13.05 10.26 -11.03
CA LYS A 158 12.50 10.96 -12.21
C LYS A 158 13.37 12.13 -12.67
N SER A 159 13.99 12.88 -11.76
CA SER A 159 14.80 14.05 -12.15
C SER A 159 16.12 13.66 -12.79
N GLU A 160 16.68 12.51 -12.39
CA GLU A 160 17.96 12.00 -12.90
C GLU A 160 17.79 10.95 -14.00
N GLU A 161 16.56 10.49 -14.25
CA GLU A 161 16.22 9.39 -15.17
C GLU A 161 17.05 8.12 -14.92
N GLN A 162 17.31 7.82 -13.64
CA GLN A 162 18.22 6.75 -13.23
C GLN A 162 17.59 5.84 -12.18
N GLN A 163 18.01 4.57 -12.21
CA GLN A 163 17.73 3.62 -11.15
C GLN A 163 18.80 3.68 -10.06
N SER A 164 18.34 3.65 -8.82
CA SER A 164 19.18 3.41 -7.64
C SER A 164 18.77 2.10 -6.98
N HIS A 165 19.73 1.38 -6.41
CA HIS A 165 19.48 0.18 -5.62
C HIS A 165 19.99 0.38 -4.20
N TYR A 166 19.29 -0.19 -3.22
CA TYR A 166 19.69 -0.11 -1.82
C TYR A 166 20.47 -1.36 -1.43
N VAL A 167 21.75 -1.19 -1.08
CA VAL A 167 22.66 -2.28 -0.69
C VAL A 167 23.56 -1.84 0.45
N ALA A 168 23.81 -2.75 1.39
CA ALA A 168 24.65 -2.49 2.56
C ALA A 168 24.28 -1.22 3.34
N GLY A 169 22.98 -0.91 3.41
CA GLY A 169 22.49 0.25 4.15
C GLY A 169 22.64 1.59 3.43
N GLN A 170 22.96 1.62 2.15
CA GLN A 170 23.13 2.85 1.35
C GLN A 170 22.44 2.73 -0.02
N TRP A 171 22.04 3.87 -0.59
CA TRP A 171 21.59 3.95 -1.98
C TRP A 171 22.80 4.10 -2.90
N SER A 172 22.88 3.26 -3.93
CA SER A 172 23.88 3.33 -4.99
C SER A 172 23.18 3.48 -6.34
N ASN A 173 23.67 4.43 -7.13
CA ASN A 173 23.16 4.69 -8.48
C ASN A 173 23.75 3.69 -9.49
N ALA A 174 23.06 3.55 -10.61
CA ALA A 174 23.59 2.86 -11.78
C ALA A 174 24.93 3.47 -12.23
N PRO A 175 25.98 2.65 -12.49
CA PRO A 175 27.27 3.17 -12.92
C PRO A 175 27.20 3.76 -14.33
N LEU A 176 28.09 4.70 -14.62
CA LEU A 176 28.35 5.14 -15.99
C LEU A 176 29.26 4.12 -16.67
N ILE A 177 28.77 3.52 -17.76
CA ILE A 177 29.58 2.65 -18.63
C ILE A 177 29.93 3.43 -19.89
N SER A 178 31.22 3.70 -20.09
CA SER A 178 31.73 4.44 -21.25
C SER A 178 31.77 3.57 -22.51
N LEU A 179 31.63 4.21 -23.67
CA LEU A 179 31.74 3.53 -24.95
C LEU A 179 33.19 3.07 -25.21
N PRO A 180 33.41 1.89 -25.81
CA PRO A 180 34.75 1.43 -26.16
C PRO A 180 35.33 2.29 -27.30
N VAL A 181 36.30 3.14 -26.96
CA VAL A 181 36.97 4.07 -27.91
C VAL A 181 38.37 3.62 -28.35
N GLY A 182 38.93 2.57 -27.73
CA GLY A 182 40.29 2.08 -28.01
C GLY A 182 40.35 0.73 -28.73
N GLY A 183 41.58 0.23 -28.89
CA GLY A 183 41.89 -1.10 -29.42
C GLY A 183 42.78 -1.06 -30.67
N ALA A 184 43.83 -1.91 -30.70
CA ALA A 184 44.69 -2.07 -31.89
C ALA A 184 43.97 -2.77 -33.06
N PHE A 185 42.93 -3.55 -32.75
CA PHE A 185 42.06 -4.20 -33.72
C PHE A 185 40.61 -3.87 -33.36
N ILE A 186 39.89 -3.29 -34.31
CA ILE A 186 38.54 -2.77 -34.13
C ILE A 186 37.59 -3.56 -35.02
N ASP A 187 36.66 -4.27 -34.39
CA ASP A 187 35.47 -4.81 -35.05
C ASP A 187 34.36 -3.75 -35.03
N ALA A 188 33.95 -3.29 -36.22
CA ALA A 188 32.97 -2.23 -36.36
C ALA A 188 31.53 -2.69 -36.04
N GLU A 189 31.20 -3.94 -36.36
CA GLU A 189 29.86 -4.50 -36.13
C GLU A 189 29.64 -4.75 -34.63
N ALA A 190 30.62 -5.34 -33.95
CA ALA A 190 30.59 -5.53 -32.50
C ALA A 190 30.48 -4.19 -31.75
N ARG A 191 31.21 -3.16 -32.21
CA ARG A 191 31.14 -1.82 -31.59
C ARG A 191 29.77 -1.16 -31.76
N ALA A 192 29.15 -1.31 -32.93
CA ALA A 192 27.79 -0.83 -33.16
C ALA A 192 26.80 -1.54 -32.21
N ALA A 193 26.87 -2.87 -32.10
CA ALA A 193 26.01 -3.66 -31.22
C ALA A 193 26.14 -3.24 -29.74
N LEU A 194 27.37 -3.07 -29.23
CA LEU A 194 27.60 -2.59 -27.86
C LEU A 194 27.03 -1.18 -27.63
N THR A 195 27.14 -0.31 -28.62
CA THR A 195 26.58 1.04 -28.55
C THR A 195 25.06 0.99 -28.42
N THR A 196 24.38 0.16 -29.22
CA THR A 196 22.93 -0.04 -29.14
C THR A 196 22.49 -0.62 -27.80
N ILE A 197 23.22 -1.61 -27.27
CA ILE A 197 22.93 -2.19 -25.96
C ILE A 197 23.05 -1.13 -24.86
N LEU A 198 24.13 -0.34 -24.86
CA LEU A 198 24.33 0.71 -23.87
C LEU A 198 23.27 1.81 -23.96
N GLN A 199 22.86 2.20 -25.17
CA GLN A 199 21.75 3.12 -25.38
C GLN A 199 20.43 2.59 -24.81
N TYR A 200 20.12 1.31 -25.05
CA TYR A 200 18.94 0.68 -24.46
C TYR A 200 19.02 0.64 -22.92
N LEU A 201 20.15 0.24 -22.35
CA LEU A 201 20.34 0.21 -20.89
C LEU A 201 20.21 1.59 -20.23
N ARG A 202 20.70 2.65 -20.89
CA ARG A 202 20.49 4.04 -20.46
C ARG A 202 19.03 4.44 -20.53
N SER A 203 18.30 4.03 -21.58
CA SER A 203 16.88 4.36 -21.73
C SER A 203 15.98 3.77 -20.62
N ILE A 204 16.40 2.65 -20.02
CA ILE A 204 15.73 2.04 -18.86
C ILE A 204 16.38 2.42 -17.52
N GLY A 205 17.32 3.38 -17.54
CA GLY A 205 18.08 3.91 -16.40
C GLY A 205 18.91 2.89 -15.62
N MET A 206 19.28 1.76 -16.23
CA MET A 206 20.19 0.76 -15.64
C MET A 206 21.67 1.16 -15.76
N CYS A 207 21.97 2.20 -16.54
CA CYS A 207 23.28 2.85 -16.64
C CYS A 207 23.05 4.35 -16.65
N ALA A 208 23.97 5.12 -16.04
CA ALA A 208 23.94 6.57 -16.18
C ALA A 208 24.13 6.97 -17.66
N SER A 209 23.42 8.00 -18.08
CA SER A 209 23.42 8.53 -19.45
C SER A 209 24.65 9.38 -19.74
#